data_AF-A0A7V5U7S8-F1
#
_entry.id   AF-A0A7V5U7S8-F1
#
_cell.length_a   1.000
_cell.length_b   1.000
_cell.length_c   1.000
_cell.angle_alpha   90.00
_cell.angle_beta   90.00
_cell.angle_gamma   90.00
#
_symmetry.space_group_name_H-M   'P 1'
#
loop_
_entity.id
_entity.type
_entity.pdbx_description
1 polymer ?
#
loop_
_entity_poly.entity_id
_entity_poly.type
_entity_poly.pdbx_seq_one_letter_code
_entity_poly.pdbx_strand_id
1 'polypeptide(L)'
;MRVLQGQPTFAVDGSQLEPLPDLYLPVAAAQVAWFLNYHEAGRPPERDLAIEVRAGNDLRTAVGGGPIDVLRFQMEVERLTDFVRNCRGRSDLAGRPVPVCFYDGPLVVSFASPSVAGRRDVYVRAICDLIEASEKARVPVIGYVADSAASDFRAMLQSLGFVHGESSVSDAALMARILRKWGERSPAYVCARDDEVLRSYARRDGTPLWDQVGFCYLRTSADGRPSRLEFPLWILDDPETFDRTIDVVRAECIVGLGYPYCLETADQTAVLTARDRQVFDDMIAYVADGYGLDLGHTIKARSKRRRRQGV
;
A
#
# COMPACT_ATOMS: atom_id res chain seq x y z
N MET A 1 22.16 7.37 -15.03
CA MET A 1 20.87 8.08 -15.16
C MET A 1 20.07 7.67 -16.42
N ARG A 2 20.30 6.49 -17.03
CA ARG A 2 19.53 6.01 -18.20
C ARG A 2 18.27 5.20 -17.85
N VAL A 3 18.20 4.63 -16.64
CA VAL A 3 17.13 3.69 -16.23
C VAL A 3 15.76 4.36 -16.18
N LEU A 4 15.66 5.55 -15.57
CA LEU A 4 14.39 6.25 -15.42
C LEU A 4 13.98 7.05 -16.66
N GLN A 5 14.90 7.40 -17.57
CA GLN A 5 14.58 8.30 -18.67
C GLN A 5 13.45 7.74 -19.56
N GLY A 6 12.29 8.39 -19.54
CA GLY A 6 11.08 7.94 -20.26
C GLY A 6 10.44 6.66 -19.72
N GLN A 7 10.85 6.16 -18.56
CA GLN A 7 10.33 4.96 -17.92
C GLN A 7 9.23 5.36 -16.93
N PRO A 8 7.95 5.09 -17.19
CA PRO A 8 6.90 5.52 -16.28
C PRO A 8 6.95 4.76 -14.96
N THR A 9 6.70 5.47 -13.86
CA THR A 9 6.45 4.88 -12.53
C THR A 9 5.12 5.38 -11.97
N PHE A 10 4.40 4.49 -11.30
CA PHE A 10 3.08 4.77 -10.76
C PHE A 10 2.98 4.28 -9.32
N ALA A 11 2.41 5.10 -8.44
CA ALA A 11 2.16 4.74 -7.05
C ALA A 11 0.84 5.33 -6.57
N VAL A 12 0.25 4.69 -5.56
CA VAL A 12 -0.97 5.13 -4.87
C VAL A 12 -0.69 5.07 -3.37
N ASP A 13 -1.20 6.04 -2.63
CA ASP A 13 -1.23 6.02 -1.18
C ASP A 13 -2.52 6.67 -0.67
N GLY A 14 -2.86 6.46 0.60
CA GLY A 14 -4.10 6.88 1.20
C GLY A 14 -3.98 7.45 2.61
N SER A 15 -4.92 8.33 2.92
CA SER A 15 -5.12 8.91 4.24
C SER A 15 -6.60 8.83 4.63
N GLN A 16 -6.92 9.03 5.90
CA GLN A 16 -8.32 8.94 6.35
C GLN A 16 -8.63 9.92 7.48
N LEU A 17 -9.89 10.35 7.52
CA LEU A 17 -10.49 11.09 8.64
C LEU A 17 -11.31 10.14 9.48
N GLU A 18 -10.84 9.86 10.68
CA GLU A 18 -11.56 9.07 11.68
C GLU A 18 -12.89 9.73 12.08
N PRO A 19 -13.92 8.96 12.42
CA PRO A 19 -15.18 9.53 12.89
C PRO A 19 -15.00 10.27 14.21
N LEU A 20 -15.68 11.42 14.36
CA LEU A 20 -15.73 12.10 15.66
C LEU A 20 -16.49 11.22 16.66
N PRO A 21 -15.92 10.92 17.85
CA PRO A 21 -16.60 10.11 18.86
C PRO A 21 -17.85 10.80 19.43
N ASP A 22 -17.95 12.12 19.24
CA ASP A 22 -18.94 12.99 19.84
C ASP A 22 -20.18 13.25 18.97
N LEU A 23 -20.31 12.63 17.80
CA LEU A 23 -21.49 12.74 16.93
C LEU A 23 -22.45 11.56 17.14
N TYR A 24 -23.77 11.80 17.02
CA TYR A 24 -24.77 10.72 17.06
C TYR A 24 -24.71 9.82 15.81
N LEU A 25 -24.43 10.39 14.64
CA LEU A 25 -24.11 9.66 13.42
C LEU A 25 -22.61 9.81 13.13
N PRO A 26 -21.80 8.74 13.23
CA PRO A 26 -20.39 8.83 12.89
C PRO A 26 -20.24 9.03 11.38
N VAL A 27 -19.40 9.98 11.00
CA VAL A 27 -19.03 10.24 9.60
C VAL A 27 -17.50 10.22 9.51
N ALA A 28 -16.99 9.45 8.57
CA ALA A 28 -15.57 9.28 8.30
C ALA A 28 -15.32 9.47 6.79
N ALA A 29 -14.06 9.71 6.42
CA ALA A 29 -13.67 9.79 5.02
C ALA A 29 -12.36 9.05 4.77
N ALA A 30 -12.26 8.34 3.66
CA ALA A 30 -11.03 7.78 3.15
C ALA A 30 -10.65 8.55 1.88
N GLN A 31 -9.38 8.91 1.74
CA GLN A 31 -8.84 9.58 0.58
C GLN A 31 -7.67 8.77 0.05
N VAL A 32 -7.57 8.66 -1.27
CA VAL A 32 -6.38 8.14 -1.95
C VAL A 32 -5.87 9.16 -2.95
N ALA A 33 -4.56 9.24 -3.07
CA ALA A 33 -3.89 10.01 -4.09
C ALA A 33 -2.96 9.11 -4.89
N TRP A 34 -2.75 9.46 -6.15
CA TRP A 34 -1.82 8.73 -7.00
C TRP A 34 -0.87 9.66 -7.72
N PHE A 35 0.27 9.09 -8.09
CA PHE A 35 1.36 9.77 -8.75
C PHE A 35 1.85 8.97 -9.94
N LEU A 36 1.75 9.54 -11.13
CA LEU A 36 2.34 9.01 -12.36
C LEU A 36 3.49 9.91 -12.80
N ASN A 37 4.71 9.39 -12.72
CA ASN A 37 5.89 10.07 -13.22
C ASN A 37 6.32 9.46 -14.55
N TYR A 38 6.37 10.29 -15.59
CA TYR A 38 6.85 9.87 -16.92
C TYR A 38 8.37 9.85 -17.01
N HIS A 39 9.06 10.51 -16.08
CA HIS A 39 10.51 10.70 -16.05
C HIS A 39 11.08 11.28 -17.35
N GLU A 40 10.40 12.32 -17.82
CA GLU A 40 10.73 13.05 -19.04
C GLU A 40 10.98 14.52 -18.74
N ALA A 41 12.07 15.04 -19.28
CA ALA A 41 12.37 16.45 -19.17
C ALA A 41 11.26 17.29 -19.79
N GLY A 42 10.73 18.26 -19.03
CA GLY A 42 9.70 19.18 -19.49
C GLY A 42 8.27 18.62 -19.48
N ARG A 43 8.06 17.34 -19.15
CA ARG A 43 6.73 16.78 -18.94
C ARG A 43 6.41 16.73 -17.45
N PRO A 44 5.41 17.48 -16.94
CA PRO A 44 5.04 17.40 -15.54
C PRO A 44 4.45 16.01 -15.22
N PRO A 45 4.65 15.52 -13.99
CA PRO A 45 3.97 14.31 -13.54
C PRO A 45 2.47 14.55 -13.38
N GLU A 46 1.70 13.48 -13.47
CA GLU A 46 0.27 13.50 -13.15
C GLU A 46 0.06 13.19 -11.66
N ARG A 47 -0.76 14.02 -11.02
CA ARG A 47 -1.18 13.92 -9.61
C ARG A 47 -2.65 14.21 -9.54
N ASP A 48 -3.38 13.34 -8.86
CA ASP A 48 -4.81 13.50 -8.66
C ASP A 48 -5.24 12.65 -7.44
N LEU A 49 -6.46 12.88 -6.95
CA LEU A 49 -6.97 12.28 -5.72
C LEU A 49 -8.45 11.91 -5.84
N ALA A 50 -8.88 11.00 -4.97
CA ALA A 50 -10.28 10.63 -4.80
C ALA A 50 -10.61 10.51 -3.32
N ILE A 51 -11.78 10.99 -2.92
CA ILE A 51 -12.28 10.92 -1.55
C ILE A 51 -13.62 10.20 -1.51
N GLU A 52 -13.77 9.30 -0.55
CA GLU A 52 -15.02 8.61 -0.26
C GLU A 52 -15.45 8.90 1.18
N VAL A 53 -16.69 9.36 1.34
CA VAL A 53 -17.28 9.67 2.64
C VAL A 53 -18.24 8.55 3.04
N ARG A 54 -18.08 8.04 4.26
CA ARG A 54 -18.97 7.02 4.85
C ARG A 54 -19.63 7.56 6.10
N ALA A 55 -20.90 7.24 6.26
CA ALA A 55 -21.66 7.49 7.48
C ALA A 55 -22.35 6.19 7.91
N GLY A 56 -22.30 5.87 9.20
CA GLY A 56 -22.85 4.61 9.70
C GLY A 56 -22.36 4.26 11.10
N ASN A 57 -23.18 3.53 11.86
CA ASN A 57 -22.85 3.14 13.23
C ASN A 57 -21.72 2.10 13.32
N ASP A 58 -21.47 1.36 12.24
CA ASP A 58 -20.36 0.43 12.07
C ASP A 58 -18.98 1.12 12.16
N LEU A 59 -18.93 2.41 11.83
CA LEU A 59 -17.74 3.26 11.97
C LEU A 59 -17.32 3.53 13.43
N ARG A 60 -18.16 3.19 14.42
CA ARG A 60 -17.81 3.36 15.86
C ARG A 60 -16.78 2.35 16.38
N THR A 61 -16.38 1.38 15.56
CA THR A 61 -15.39 0.38 15.95
C THR A 61 -13.99 1.00 16.08
N ALA A 62 -13.15 0.42 16.94
CA ALA A 62 -11.94 1.03 17.48
C ALA A 62 -10.94 1.52 16.42
N VAL A 63 -10.10 2.48 16.84
CA VAL A 63 -8.96 3.03 16.09
C VAL A 63 -7.99 1.91 15.72
N GLY A 64 -7.70 1.76 14.42
CA GLY A 64 -6.78 0.77 13.86
C GLY A 64 -7.47 -0.53 13.44
N GLY A 65 -7.46 -0.77 12.13
CA GLY A 65 -8.11 -1.94 11.51
C GLY A 65 -9.63 -1.84 11.45
N GLY A 66 -10.18 -0.62 11.54
CA GLY A 66 -11.62 -0.32 11.46
C GLY A 66 -12.15 -0.33 10.02
N PRO A 67 -13.47 -0.11 9.80
CA PRO A 67 -14.06 -0.09 8.46
C PRO A 67 -13.46 0.99 7.56
N ILE A 68 -12.99 2.10 8.13
CA ILE A 68 -12.36 3.17 7.36
C ILE A 68 -10.96 2.79 6.89
N ASP A 69 -10.19 2.04 7.70
CA ASP A 69 -8.90 1.47 7.29
C ASP A 69 -9.07 0.48 6.13
N VAL A 70 -10.11 -0.36 6.20
CA VAL A 70 -10.44 -1.31 5.14
C VAL A 70 -10.83 -0.57 3.86
N LEU A 71 -11.64 0.48 3.98
CA LEU A 71 -12.04 1.31 2.84
C LEU A 71 -10.83 1.99 2.19
N ARG A 72 -9.97 2.62 2.98
CA ARG A 72 -8.74 3.25 2.49
C ARG A 72 -7.88 2.25 1.73
N PHE A 73 -7.59 1.10 2.35
CA PHE A 73 -6.83 0.04 1.70
C PHE A 73 -7.47 -0.42 0.38
N GLN A 74 -8.79 -0.61 0.37
CA GLN A 74 -9.51 -1.02 -0.82
C GLN A 74 -9.38 0.01 -1.93
N MET A 75 -9.56 1.30 -1.62
CA MET A 75 -9.40 2.40 -2.58
C MET A 75 -7.97 2.46 -3.15
N GLU A 76 -6.94 2.25 -2.31
CA GLU A 76 -5.53 2.26 -2.75
C GLU A 76 -5.28 1.15 -3.77
N VAL A 77 -5.64 -0.08 -3.42
CA VAL A 77 -5.41 -1.27 -4.24
C VAL A 77 -6.28 -1.26 -5.50
N GLU A 78 -7.54 -0.82 -5.41
CA GLU A 78 -8.42 -0.68 -6.58
C GLU A 78 -7.88 0.36 -7.56
N ARG A 79 -7.43 1.52 -7.08
CA ARG A 79 -6.84 2.55 -7.95
C ARG A 79 -5.58 2.06 -8.65
N LEU A 80 -4.73 1.33 -7.94
CA LEU A 80 -3.54 0.69 -8.51
C LEU A 80 -3.91 -0.37 -9.55
N THR A 81 -4.89 -1.21 -9.23
CA THR A 81 -5.40 -2.27 -10.13
C THR A 81 -6.00 -1.69 -11.41
N ASP A 82 -6.78 -0.60 -11.29
CA ASP A 82 -7.36 0.09 -12.43
C ASP A 82 -6.30 0.69 -13.33
N PHE A 83 -5.26 1.31 -12.77
CA PHE A 83 -4.13 1.77 -13.57
C PHE A 83 -3.45 0.61 -14.31
N VAL A 84 -3.14 -0.48 -13.61
CA VAL A 84 -2.51 -1.68 -14.19
C VAL A 84 -3.31 -2.22 -15.38
N ARG A 85 -4.64 -2.35 -15.23
CA ARG A 85 -5.54 -2.87 -16.28
C ARG A 85 -5.58 -1.97 -17.52
N ASN A 86 -5.51 -0.65 -17.33
CA ASN A 86 -5.80 0.33 -18.38
C ASN A 86 -4.57 1.01 -18.97
N CYS A 87 -3.39 0.93 -18.32
CA CYS A 87 -2.21 1.69 -18.73
C CYS A 87 -1.70 1.37 -20.15
N ARG A 88 -1.97 0.18 -20.68
CA ARG A 88 -1.62 -0.21 -22.06
C ARG A 88 -2.44 0.52 -23.12
N GLY A 89 -3.68 0.90 -22.80
CA GLY A 89 -4.58 1.62 -23.71
C GLY A 89 -4.43 3.14 -23.66
N ARG A 90 -3.62 3.66 -22.72
CA ARG A 90 -3.39 5.09 -22.54
C ARG A 90 -2.50 5.65 -23.65
N SER A 91 -3.04 6.60 -24.42
CA SER A 91 -2.33 7.25 -25.53
C SER A 91 -1.08 8.00 -25.08
N ASP A 92 -1.12 8.52 -23.86
CA ASP A 92 -0.04 9.29 -23.26
C ASP A 92 1.12 8.42 -22.72
N LEU A 93 0.89 7.10 -22.64
CA LEU A 93 1.87 6.05 -22.37
C LEU A 93 2.27 5.25 -23.61
N ALA A 94 1.67 5.53 -24.77
CA ALA A 94 1.96 4.81 -26.00
C ALA A 94 3.42 4.99 -26.42
N GLY A 95 4.05 3.90 -26.87
CA GLY A 95 5.45 3.87 -27.31
C GLY A 95 6.48 4.00 -26.16
N ARG A 96 6.04 4.14 -24.91
CA ARG A 96 6.92 4.11 -23.74
C ARG A 96 7.16 2.67 -23.27
N PRO A 97 8.22 2.46 -22.49
CA PRO A 97 8.30 1.33 -21.60
C PRO A 97 7.04 1.04 -20.82
N VAL A 98 6.85 -0.24 -20.52
CA VAL A 98 5.87 -0.70 -19.55
C VAL A 98 6.08 0.02 -18.21
N PRO A 99 5.04 0.65 -17.62
CA PRO A 99 5.16 1.26 -16.30
C PRO A 99 5.56 0.25 -15.22
N VAL A 100 6.36 0.67 -14.25
CA VAL A 100 6.58 -0.09 -13.01
C VAL A 100 5.70 0.53 -11.93
N CYS A 101 4.81 -0.29 -11.38
CA CYS A 101 3.85 0.14 -10.37
C CYS A 101 4.37 -0.22 -8.98
N PHE A 102 4.20 0.68 -8.02
CA PHE A 102 4.65 0.55 -6.65
C PHE A 102 3.45 0.53 -5.71
N TYR A 103 3.53 -0.31 -4.70
CA TYR A 103 2.56 -0.44 -3.63
C TYR A 103 3.31 -0.35 -2.29
N ASP A 104 2.89 0.54 -1.39
CA ASP A 104 3.53 0.69 -0.07
C ASP A 104 3.01 -0.37 0.90
N GLY A 105 3.67 -1.52 0.90
CA GLY A 105 3.28 -2.63 1.76
C GLY A 105 3.46 -4.00 1.15
N PRO A 106 3.16 -5.05 1.92
CA PRO A 106 3.29 -6.43 1.47
C PRO A 106 2.11 -6.82 0.57
N LEU A 107 2.40 -7.57 -0.50
CA LEU A 107 1.39 -8.31 -1.27
C LEU A 107 0.91 -9.55 -0.49
N VAL A 108 1.72 -10.08 0.42
CA VAL A 108 1.28 -11.15 1.34
C VAL A 108 0.71 -10.52 2.61
N VAL A 109 -0.61 -10.30 2.62
CA VAL A 109 -1.34 -9.57 3.67
C VAL A 109 -1.63 -10.41 4.93
N SER A 110 -0.64 -11.15 5.42
CA SER A 110 -0.78 -12.02 6.62
C SER A 110 -1.26 -11.27 7.88
N PHE A 111 -1.15 -9.93 7.92
CA PHE A 111 -1.73 -9.10 8.98
C PHE A 111 -3.26 -9.16 9.03
N ALA A 112 -3.92 -9.52 7.92
CA ALA A 112 -5.38 -9.65 7.80
C ALA A 112 -5.93 -10.90 8.51
N SER A 113 -5.21 -11.40 9.51
CA SER A 113 -5.52 -12.59 10.33
C SER A 113 -6.90 -12.50 11.01
N PRO A 114 -7.57 -13.63 11.35
CA PRO A 114 -9.03 -13.75 11.56
C PRO A 114 -9.69 -12.97 12.70
N SER A 115 -9.01 -12.04 13.36
CA SER A 115 -9.53 -11.38 14.56
C SER A 115 -10.78 -10.54 14.31
N VAL A 116 -11.13 -10.24 13.05
CA VAL A 116 -12.43 -9.64 12.69
C VAL A 116 -13.03 -10.31 11.45
N ALA A 117 -14.12 -11.06 11.64
CA ALA A 117 -14.85 -11.75 10.58
C ALA A 117 -15.25 -10.80 9.44
N GLY A 118 -14.98 -11.19 8.19
CA GLY A 118 -15.36 -10.46 6.96
C GLY A 118 -14.35 -9.42 6.44
N ARG A 119 -13.44 -8.87 7.29
CA ARG A 119 -12.44 -7.88 6.84
C ARG A 119 -11.30 -8.51 6.05
N ARG A 120 -10.83 -9.68 6.51
CA ARG A 120 -9.76 -10.47 5.85
C ARG A 120 -10.02 -10.63 4.36
N ASP A 121 -11.24 -11.05 4.05
CA ASP A 121 -11.71 -11.32 2.70
C ASP A 121 -11.57 -10.11 1.77
N VAL A 122 -11.79 -8.90 2.28
CA VAL A 122 -11.63 -7.65 1.50
C VAL A 122 -10.16 -7.45 1.13
N TYR A 123 -9.26 -7.55 2.11
CA TYR A 123 -7.81 -7.44 1.89
C TYR A 123 -7.31 -8.48 0.88
N VAL A 124 -7.68 -9.75 1.10
CA VAL A 124 -7.25 -10.87 0.24
C VAL A 124 -7.76 -10.69 -1.19
N ARG A 125 -9.04 -10.36 -1.38
CA ARG A 125 -9.63 -10.20 -2.72
C ARG A 125 -8.99 -9.07 -3.49
N ALA A 126 -8.79 -7.91 -2.86
CA ALA A 126 -8.18 -6.75 -3.52
C ALA A 126 -6.76 -7.08 -4.01
N ILE A 127 -5.94 -7.75 -3.19
CA ILE A 127 -4.59 -8.14 -3.61
C ILE A 127 -4.61 -9.24 -4.67
N CYS A 128 -5.50 -10.24 -4.56
CA CYS A 128 -5.65 -11.26 -5.62
C CYS A 128 -6.01 -10.61 -6.96
N ASP A 129 -6.93 -9.65 -6.96
CA ASP A 129 -7.32 -8.89 -8.15
C ASP A 129 -6.14 -8.07 -8.73
N LEU A 130 -5.29 -7.50 -7.88
CA LEU A 130 -4.08 -6.76 -8.29
C LEU A 130 -3.03 -7.69 -8.91
N ILE A 131 -2.74 -8.83 -8.27
CA ILE A 131 -1.79 -9.84 -8.77
C ILE A 131 -2.27 -10.38 -10.12
N GLU A 132 -3.56 -10.73 -10.21
CA GLU A 132 -4.18 -11.23 -11.43
C GLU A 132 -4.17 -10.16 -12.55
N ALA A 133 -4.43 -8.90 -12.23
CA ALA A 133 -4.36 -7.80 -13.19
C ALA A 133 -2.93 -7.57 -13.70
N SER A 134 -1.94 -7.60 -12.80
CA SER A 134 -0.52 -7.44 -13.12
C SER A 134 -0.06 -8.53 -14.10
N GLU A 135 -0.43 -9.78 -13.83
CA GLU A 135 -0.09 -10.92 -14.67
C GLU A 135 -0.73 -10.84 -16.07
N LYS A 136 -2.03 -10.54 -16.13
CA LYS A 136 -2.75 -10.43 -17.41
C LYS A 136 -2.24 -9.26 -18.27
N ALA A 137 -1.97 -8.12 -17.66
CA ALA A 137 -1.49 -6.93 -18.38
C ALA A 137 0.03 -6.95 -18.64
N ARG A 138 0.77 -7.89 -18.00
CA ARG A 138 2.23 -7.94 -17.94
C ARG A 138 2.81 -6.60 -17.50
N VAL A 139 2.26 -6.03 -16.42
CA VAL A 139 2.67 -4.74 -15.84
C VAL A 139 3.26 -5.01 -14.45
N PRO A 140 4.58 -4.81 -14.23
CA PRO A 140 5.22 -5.05 -12.96
C PRO A 140 4.57 -4.28 -11.81
N VAL A 141 4.27 -4.99 -10.72
CA VAL A 141 3.82 -4.42 -9.45
C VAL A 141 4.82 -4.84 -8.37
N ILE A 142 5.36 -3.87 -7.65
CA ILE A 142 6.30 -4.07 -6.54
C ILE A 142 5.64 -3.60 -5.24
N GLY A 143 5.35 -4.56 -4.35
CA GLY A 143 5.11 -4.28 -2.95
C GLY A 143 6.43 -3.93 -2.27
N TYR A 144 6.58 -2.70 -1.78
CA TYR A 144 7.78 -2.23 -1.12
C TYR A 144 7.56 -2.22 0.39
N VAL A 145 8.40 -2.93 1.14
CA VAL A 145 8.30 -3.00 2.61
C VAL A 145 9.63 -2.57 3.23
N ALA A 146 9.69 -1.32 3.67
CA ALA A 146 10.78 -0.81 4.50
C ALA A 146 10.77 -1.50 5.87
N ASP A 147 11.95 -1.71 6.45
CA ASP A 147 12.13 -2.27 7.80
C ASP A 147 11.31 -3.54 8.10
N SER A 148 11.20 -4.42 7.10
CA SER A 148 10.36 -5.61 7.17
C SER A 148 10.63 -6.48 8.41
N ALA A 149 9.56 -6.79 9.13
CA ALA A 149 9.55 -7.74 10.24
C ALA A 149 9.39 -9.20 9.78
N ALA A 150 9.33 -9.44 8.46
CA ALA A 150 9.15 -10.78 7.90
C ALA A 150 10.28 -11.73 8.30
N SER A 151 9.96 -13.02 8.31
CA SER A 151 10.87 -14.09 8.73
C SER A 151 10.82 -15.31 7.82
N ASP A 152 10.45 -15.12 6.56
CA ASP A 152 10.26 -16.20 5.58
C ASP A 152 11.58 -16.89 5.23
N PHE A 153 12.67 -16.13 5.08
CA PHE A 153 14.00 -16.68 4.81
C PHE A 153 14.52 -17.44 6.04
N ARG A 154 14.35 -16.90 7.25
CA ARG A 154 14.67 -17.61 8.49
C ARG A 154 13.87 -18.90 8.61
N ALA A 155 12.56 -18.85 8.38
CA ALA A 155 11.69 -20.02 8.43
C ALA A 155 12.12 -21.09 7.43
N MET A 156 12.47 -20.70 6.19
CA MET A 156 13.05 -21.60 5.19
C MET A 156 14.34 -22.26 5.69
N LEU A 157 15.27 -21.51 6.27
CA LEU A 157 16.50 -22.08 6.83
C LEU A 157 16.26 -23.03 8.00
N GLN A 158 15.26 -22.74 8.85
CA GLN A 158 14.84 -23.63 9.93
C GLN A 158 14.24 -24.92 9.38
N SER A 159 13.35 -24.84 8.38
CA SER A 159 12.77 -26.02 7.71
C SER A 159 13.82 -26.90 7.02
N LEU A 160 14.93 -26.31 6.56
CA LEU A 160 16.06 -27.04 5.97
C LEU A 160 17.07 -27.56 7.02
N GLY A 161 16.86 -27.29 8.31
CA GLY A 161 17.75 -27.74 9.40
C GLY A 161 19.04 -26.93 9.55
N PHE A 162 19.17 -25.75 8.92
CA PHE A 162 20.35 -24.89 9.06
C PHE A 162 20.32 -24.03 10.32
N VAL A 163 19.12 -23.72 10.84
CA VAL A 163 18.92 -22.89 12.03
C VAL A 163 18.08 -23.66 13.03
N HIS A 164 18.48 -23.62 14.30
CA HIS A 164 17.83 -24.34 15.40
C HIS A 164 17.36 -23.35 16.47
N GLY A 165 16.26 -23.68 17.14
CA GLY A 165 15.71 -22.89 18.25
C GLY A 165 14.84 -21.71 17.81
N GLU A 166 14.21 -21.07 18.80
CA GLU A 166 13.40 -19.87 18.60
C GLU A 166 14.28 -18.63 18.45
N SER A 167 13.98 -17.80 17.46
CA SER A 167 14.68 -16.53 17.22
C SER A 167 13.68 -15.48 16.75
N SER A 168 13.74 -14.30 17.38
CA SER A 168 12.91 -13.14 17.05
C SER A 168 13.54 -12.22 15.99
N VAL A 169 14.69 -12.60 15.43
CA VAL A 169 15.43 -11.76 14.48
C VAL A 169 14.75 -11.76 13.11
N SER A 170 14.35 -10.60 12.60
CA SER A 170 13.75 -10.50 11.26
C SER A 170 14.76 -10.80 10.15
N ASP A 171 14.25 -11.23 8.99
CA ASP A 171 15.07 -11.47 7.82
C ASP A 171 15.83 -10.22 7.37
N ALA A 172 15.20 -9.05 7.44
CA ALA A 172 15.85 -7.79 7.09
C ALA A 172 17.10 -7.54 7.96
N ALA A 173 17.05 -7.89 9.24
CA ALA A 173 18.21 -7.81 10.13
C ALA A 173 19.31 -8.84 9.78
N LEU A 174 18.94 -10.05 9.35
CA LEU A 174 19.90 -11.05 8.85
C LEU A 174 20.55 -10.59 7.53
N MET A 175 19.73 -10.14 6.58
CA MET A 175 20.16 -9.66 5.27
C MET A 175 21.05 -8.44 5.38
N ALA A 176 20.86 -7.60 6.40
CA ALA A 176 21.75 -6.46 6.66
C ALA A 176 23.21 -6.87 6.92
N ARG A 177 23.50 -8.13 7.28
CA ARG A 177 24.87 -8.63 7.44
C ARG A 177 25.49 -9.14 6.13
N ILE A 178 24.63 -9.50 5.16
CA ILE A 178 24.98 -10.14 3.89
C ILE A 178 25.07 -9.10 2.78
N LEU A 179 24.01 -8.31 2.58
CA LEU A 179 23.90 -7.29 1.53
C LEU A 179 24.55 -6.01 2.03
N ARG A 180 25.87 -5.81 1.89
CA ARG A 180 26.58 -4.68 2.52
C ARG A 180 26.66 -3.44 1.65
N LYS A 181 26.63 -3.59 0.33
CA LYS A 181 26.76 -2.46 -0.59
C LYS A 181 25.39 -2.00 -1.07
N TRP A 182 25.28 -0.69 -1.30
CA TRP A 182 24.09 -0.12 -1.91
C TRP A 182 23.79 -0.81 -3.26
N GLY A 183 22.52 -1.14 -3.47
CA GLY A 183 22.04 -1.84 -4.66
C GLY A 183 22.16 -3.36 -4.61
N GLU A 184 22.88 -3.96 -3.66
CA GLU A 184 22.93 -5.42 -3.52
C GLU A 184 21.54 -5.99 -3.19
N ARG A 185 21.21 -7.12 -3.82
CA ARG A 185 19.97 -7.86 -3.56
C ARG A 185 20.23 -9.33 -3.25
N SER A 186 19.32 -9.94 -2.52
CA SER A 186 19.24 -11.40 -2.42
C SER A 186 18.81 -12.02 -3.76
N PRO A 187 18.89 -13.35 -3.90
CA PRO A 187 18.05 -14.09 -4.86
C PRO A 187 16.57 -13.75 -4.68
N ALA A 188 15.79 -14.03 -5.73
CA ALA A 188 14.34 -14.08 -5.62
C ALA A 188 13.93 -15.41 -4.98
N TYR A 189 12.95 -15.35 -4.09
CA TYR A 189 12.36 -16.50 -3.40
C TYR A 189 10.87 -16.54 -3.72
N VAL A 190 10.27 -17.72 -3.70
CA VAL A 190 8.81 -17.88 -3.70
C VAL A 190 8.32 -17.79 -2.26
N CYS A 191 7.32 -16.96 -2.01
CA CYS A 191 6.69 -16.90 -0.70
C CYS A 191 5.83 -18.14 -0.48
N ALA A 192 6.17 -18.93 0.54
CA ALA A 192 5.48 -20.16 0.90
C ALA A 192 5.05 -20.14 2.37
N ARG A 193 4.50 -18.99 2.83
CA ARG A 193 3.96 -18.89 4.19
C ARG A 193 2.85 -19.91 4.37
N ASP A 194 2.98 -20.72 5.42
CA ASP A 194 1.95 -21.64 5.82
C ASP A 194 0.99 -20.98 6.82
N ASP A 195 0.34 -19.91 6.35
CA ASP A 195 -0.73 -19.23 7.09
C ASP A 195 -2.07 -19.36 6.35
N GLU A 196 -3.17 -19.24 7.08
CA GLU A 196 -4.49 -19.37 6.46
C GLU A 196 -4.72 -18.32 5.37
N VAL A 197 -4.09 -17.14 5.50
CA VAL A 197 -4.32 -15.97 4.63
C VAL A 197 -3.77 -16.24 3.23
N LEU A 198 -2.46 -16.51 3.09
CA LEU A 198 -1.84 -16.81 1.80
C LEU A 198 -2.49 -18.03 1.16
N ARG A 199 -2.80 -19.07 1.95
CA ARG A 199 -3.50 -20.28 1.47
C ARG A 199 -4.88 -20.00 0.89
N SER A 200 -5.52 -18.89 1.27
CA SER A 200 -6.83 -18.47 0.72
C SER A 200 -6.74 -17.65 -0.57
N TYR A 201 -5.53 -17.36 -1.07
CA TYR A 201 -5.37 -16.59 -2.31
C TYR A 201 -5.84 -17.42 -3.50
N ALA A 202 -6.77 -16.86 -4.27
CA ALA A 202 -7.31 -17.46 -5.48
C ALA A 202 -7.72 -16.38 -6.48
N ARG A 203 -7.62 -16.70 -7.77
CA ARG A 203 -8.15 -15.87 -8.87
C ARG A 203 -9.66 -15.84 -8.84
N ARG A 204 -10.25 -14.96 -9.66
CA ARG A 204 -11.71 -14.88 -9.83
C ARG A 204 -12.37 -16.17 -10.34
N ASP A 205 -11.64 -16.99 -11.09
CA ASP A 205 -12.12 -18.31 -11.56
C ASP A 205 -11.93 -19.44 -10.54
N GLY A 206 -11.39 -19.13 -9.35
CA GLY A 206 -11.11 -20.09 -8.28
C GLY A 206 -9.77 -20.80 -8.40
N THR A 207 -8.96 -20.53 -9.43
CA THR A 207 -7.62 -21.11 -9.53
C THR A 207 -6.70 -20.57 -8.41
N PRO A 208 -5.86 -21.41 -7.79
CA PRO A 208 -5.04 -20.96 -6.67
C PRO A 208 -3.99 -19.89 -7.05
N LEU A 209 -3.73 -18.95 -6.15
CA LEU A 209 -2.73 -17.89 -6.27
C LEU A 209 -1.66 -17.92 -5.15
N TRP A 210 -1.75 -18.86 -4.21
CA TRP A 210 -0.96 -18.88 -2.99
C TRP A 210 0.56 -19.10 -3.22
N ASP A 211 0.97 -19.60 -4.37
CA ASP A 211 2.37 -19.76 -4.79
C ASP A 211 2.83 -18.72 -5.84
N GLN A 212 2.00 -17.71 -6.11
CA GLN A 212 2.25 -16.75 -7.19
C GLN A 212 2.85 -15.42 -6.72
N VAL A 213 3.42 -15.38 -5.50
CA VAL A 213 4.10 -14.20 -4.96
C VAL A 213 5.58 -14.51 -4.70
N GLY A 214 6.45 -13.79 -5.38
CA GLY A 214 7.88 -13.79 -5.13
C GLY A 214 8.30 -12.67 -4.18
N PHE A 215 9.47 -12.81 -3.57
CA PHE A 215 10.09 -11.74 -2.80
C PHE A 215 11.62 -11.75 -2.90
N CYS A 216 12.23 -10.59 -2.67
CA CYS A 216 13.67 -10.47 -2.45
C CYS A 216 13.97 -9.33 -1.46
N TYR A 217 15.22 -9.25 -0.99
CA TYR A 217 15.69 -8.15 -0.17
C TYR A 217 16.64 -7.26 -0.98
N LEU A 218 16.48 -5.94 -0.90
CA LEU A 218 17.28 -4.95 -1.62
C LEU A 218 17.88 -3.92 -0.65
N ARG A 219 19.19 -3.70 -0.71
CA ARG A 219 19.87 -2.64 0.05
C ARG A 219 19.72 -1.30 -0.66
N THR A 220 18.89 -0.42 -0.12
CA THR A 220 18.61 0.92 -0.69
C THR A 220 19.17 2.09 0.13
N SER A 221 19.67 1.83 1.35
CA SER A 221 20.29 2.83 2.24
C SER A 221 21.63 2.34 2.80
N ALA A 222 22.48 3.25 3.27
CA ALA A 222 23.77 2.89 3.87
C ALA A 222 23.60 2.33 5.31
N ASP A 223 22.74 2.96 6.10
CA ASP A 223 22.61 2.70 7.54
C ASP A 223 21.32 1.94 7.91
N GLY A 224 20.34 1.88 7.00
CA GLY A 224 19.06 1.18 7.21
C GLY A 224 19.12 -0.29 6.82
N ARG A 225 18.11 -1.08 7.23
CA ARG A 225 18.01 -2.50 6.84
C ARG A 225 17.61 -2.62 5.35
N PRO A 226 17.99 -3.70 4.65
CA PRO A 226 17.46 -3.96 3.31
C PRO A 226 15.93 -4.02 3.33
N SER A 227 15.31 -3.32 2.39
CA SER A 227 13.86 -3.41 2.18
C SER A 227 13.49 -4.74 1.56
N ARG A 228 12.32 -5.24 1.92
CA ARG A 228 11.72 -6.42 1.26
C ARG A 228 10.88 -5.95 0.09
N LEU A 229 11.13 -6.51 -1.07
CA LEU A 229 10.33 -6.32 -2.27
C LEU A 229 9.50 -7.58 -2.48
N GLU A 230 8.19 -7.43 -2.64
CA GLU A 230 7.27 -8.49 -3.02
C GLU A 230 6.70 -8.21 -4.41
N PHE A 231 6.50 -9.26 -5.19
CA PHE A 231 6.07 -9.12 -6.57
C PHE A 231 5.32 -10.35 -7.09
N PRO A 232 4.40 -10.19 -8.05
CA PRO A 232 3.82 -11.33 -8.77
C PRO A 232 4.90 -12.19 -9.43
N LEU A 233 4.79 -13.51 -9.29
CA LEU A 233 5.86 -14.44 -9.66
C LEU A 233 6.19 -14.42 -11.17
N TRP A 234 5.20 -14.08 -12.01
CA TRP A 234 5.36 -13.96 -13.46
C TRP A 234 6.49 -13.02 -13.88
N ILE A 235 6.85 -12.04 -13.04
CA ILE A 235 7.98 -11.13 -13.32
C ILE A 235 9.29 -11.91 -13.50
N LEU A 236 9.41 -13.10 -12.89
CA LEU A 236 10.56 -13.99 -13.03
C LEU A 236 10.54 -14.85 -14.30
N ASP A 237 9.45 -14.87 -15.07
CA ASP A 237 9.35 -15.64 -16.32
C ASP A 237 10.42 -15.19 -17.34
N ASP A 238 10.79 -13.92 -17.27
CA ASP A 238 11.80 -13.30 -18.12
C ASP A 238 12.85 -12.56 -17.25
N PRO A 239 14.12 -13.00 -17.27
CA PRO A 239 15.19 -12.35 -16.50
C PRO A 239 15.36 -10.86 -16.82
N GLU A 240 15.14 -10.44 -18.07
CA GLU A 240 15.27 -9.03 -18.47
C GLU A 240 14.20 -8.16 -17.80
N THR A 241 12.95 -8.64 -17.77
CA THR A 241 11.85 -7.99 -17.08
C THR A 241 12.14 -7.82 -15.58
N PHE A 242 12.63 -8.87 -14.91
CA PHE A 242 12.96 -8.79 -13.49
C PHE A 242 14.09 -7.81 -13.20
N ASP A 243 15.23 -7.95 -13.91
CA ASP A 243 16.39 -7.08 -13.67
C ASP A 243 16.08 -5.62 -13.99
N ARG A 244 15.34 -5.34 -15.08
CA ARG A 244 14.85 -4.00 -15.39
C ARG A 244 13.96 -3.44 -14.27
N THR A 245 13.04 -4.24 -13.75
CA THR A 245 12.12 -3.80 -12.69
C THR A 245 12.90 -3.44 -11.43
N ILE A 246 13.87 -4.27 -11.02
CA ILE A 246 14.74 -3.98 -9.87
C ILE A 246 15.59 -2.73 -10.10
N ASP A 247 16.10 -2.52 -11.31
CA ASP A 247 16.87 -1.31 -11.64
C ASP A 247 16.00 -0.05 -11.55
N VAL A 248 14.72 -0.11 -11.95
CA VAL A 248 13.76 0.99 -11.75
C VAL A 248 13.53 1.25 -10.26
N VAL A 249 13.33 0.21 -9.44
CA VAL A 249 13.20 0.35 -7.98
C VAL A 249 14.44 1.03 -7.39
N ARG A 250 15.64 0.56 -7.75
CA ARG A 250 16.91 1.17 -7.31
C ARG A 250 16.99 2.64 -7.69
N ALA A 251 16.64 2.97 -8.94
CA ALA A 251 16.72 4.33 -9.44
C ALA A 251 15.71 5.26 -8.76
N GLU A 252 14.48 4.80 -8.53
CA GLU A 252 13.47 5.50 -7.72
C GLU A 252 14.00 5.76 -6.30
N CYS A 253 14.68 4.79 -5.68
CA CYS A 253 15.31 4.97 -4.37
C CYS A 253 16.51 5.92 -4.39
N ILE A 254 17.23 6.09 -5.50
CA ILE A 254 18.26 7.14 -5.61
C ILE A 254 17.58 8.52 -5.55
N VAL A 255 16.48 8.69 -6.29
CA VAL A 255 15.75 9.97 -6.35
C VAL A 255 15.11 10.30 -5.00
N GLY A 256 14.47 9.31 -4.35
CA GLY A 256 13.84 9.46 -3.02
C GLY A 256 14.77 9.14 -1.85
N LEU A 257 16.10 9.27 -2.03
CA LEU A 257 17.10 9.19 -0.96
C LEU A 257 17.02 7.96 -0.03
N GLY A 258 16.71 6.79 -0.61
CA GLY A 258 16.62 5.50 0.09
C GLY A 258 15.23 4.87 0.09
N TYR A 259 14.21 5.63 -0.31
CA TYR A 259 12.83 5.16 -0.49
C TYR A 259 12.32 5.53 -1.89
N PRO A 260 11.43 4.75 -2.54
CA PRO A 260 10.96 5.07 -3.89
C PRO A 260 10.28 6.43 -3.95
N TYR A 261 10.79 7.34 -4.79
CA TYR A 261 10.28 8.70 -4.92
C TYR A 261 8.78 8.76 -5.27
N CYS A 262 8.31 7.86 -6.13
CA CYS A 262 6.90 7.79 -6.47
C CYS A 262 5.99 7.48 -5.28
N LEU A 263 6.40 6.60 -4.37
CA LEU A 263 5.64 6.28 -3.15
C LEU A 263 5.65 7.49 -2.20
N GLU A 264 6.81 8.10 -1.96
CA GLU A 264 6.91 9.30 -1.11
C GLU A 264 6.02 10.45 -1.64
N THR A 265 5.98 10.63 -2.96
CA THR A 265 5.16 11.69 -3.56
C THR A 265 3.66 11.37 -3.46
N ALA A 266 3.28 10.10 -3.57
CA ALA A 266 1.89 9.67 -3.38
C ALA A 266 1.44 9.89 -1.93
N ASP A 267 2.24 9.51 -0.93
CA ASP A 267 2.00 9.77 0.49
C ASP A 267 1.78 11.27 0.74
N GLN A 268 2.74 12.10 0.34
CA GLN A 268 2.66 13.57 0.49
C GLN A 268 1.40 14.17 -0.15
N THR A 269 0.92 13.58 -1.25
CA THR A 269 -0.29 14.04 -1.93
C THR A 269 -1.56 13.54 -1.22
N ALA A 270 -1.50 12.37 -0.57
CA ALA A 270 -2.63 11.77 0.13
C ALA A 270 -2.90 12.41 1.51
N VAL A 271 -1.89 13.03 2.14
CA VAL A 271 -1.97 13.60 3.49
C VAL A 271 -3.18 14.52 3.67
N LEU A 272 -4.03 14.16 4.64
CA LEU A 272 -5.11 15.01 5.14
C LEU A 272 -4.63 15.84 6.33
N THR A 273 -4.68 17.16 6.20
CA THR A 273 -4.20 18.08 7.24
C THR A 273 -5.27 18.37 8.30
N ALA A 274 -4.86 18.98 9.41
CA ALA A 274 -5.79 19.50 10.41
C ALA A 274 -6.77 20.55 9.84
N ARG A 275 -6.36 21.29 8.80
CA ARG A 275 -7.23 22.24 8.10
C ARG A 275 -8.29 21.52 7.27
N ASP A 276 -7.91 20.47 6.55
CA ASP A 276 -8.84 19.66 5.75
C ASP A 276 -9.87 19.00 6.66
N ARG A 277 -9.43 18.54 7.84
CA ARG A 277 -10.34 18.06 8.88
C ARG A 277 -11.36 19.11 9.30
N GLN A 278 -10.93 20.34 9.56
CA GLN A 278 -11.85 21.42 9.96
C GLN A 278 -12.87 21.71 8.84
N VAL A 279 -12.41 21.80 7.58
CA VAL A 279 -13.30 22.01 6.42
C VAL A 279 -14.31 20.87 6.28
N PHE A 280 -13.86 19.62 6.44
CA PHE A 280 -14.73 18.45 6.42
C PHE A 280 -15.80 18.52 7.53
N ASP A 281 -15.40 18.81 8.77
CA ASP A 281 -16.33 18.93 9.90
C ASP A 281 -17.36 20.05 9.65
N ASP A 282 -16.94 21.19 9.08
CA ASP A 282 -17.83 22.31 8.75
C ASP A 282 -18.83 21.96 7.62
N MET A 283 -18.38 21.22 6.60
CA MET A 283 -19.25 20.73 5.52
C MET A 283 -20.31 19.75 6.04
N ILE A 284 -19.92 18.82 6.92
CA ILE A 284 -20.85 17.88 7.53
C ILE A 284 -21.88 18.61 8.41
N ALA A 285 -21.46 19.62 9.18
CA ALA A 285 -22.37 20.45 9.95
C ALA A 285 -23.37 21.23 9.07
N TYR A 286 -22.89 21.81 7.96
CA TYR A 286 -23.73 22.53 7.00
C TYR A 286 -24.80 21.62 6.36
N VAL A 287 -24.40 20.42 5.91
CA VAL A 287 -25.34 19.45 5.32
C VAL A 287 -26.40 19.03 6.33
N ALA A 288 -26.00 18.75 7.57
CA ALA A 288 -26.93 18.34 8.61
C ALA A 288 -27.97 19.40 8.95
N ASP A 289 -27.55 20.66 9.06
CA ASP A 289 -28.46 21.79 9.29
C ASP A 289 -29.49 21.90 8.16
N GLY A 290 -29.04 21.75 6.90
CA GLY A 290 -29.91 21.77 5.72
C GLY A 290 -30.97 20.66 5.70
N TYR A 291 -30.72 19.51 6.32
CA TYR A 291 -31.68 18.40 6.42
C TYR A 291 -32.39 18.32 7.78
N GLY A 292 -32.17 19.29 8.68
CA GLY A 292 -32.73 19.26 10.04
C GLY A 292 -32.25 18.08 10.88
N LEU A 293 -31.09 17.51 10.54
CA LEU A 293 -30.49 16.41 11.28
C LEU A 293 -29.73 16.99 12.48
N ASP A 294 -30.17 16.67 13.70
CA ASP A 294 -29.36 16.95 14.88
C ASP A 294 -28.19 15.95 14.91
N LEU A 295 -27.07 16.33 14.28
CA LEU A 295 -25.82 15.56 14.40
C LEU A 295 -25.28 15.54 15.83
N GLY A 296 -25.88 16.36 16.72
CA GLY A 296 -25.80 16.32 18.16
C GLY A 296 -24.42 15.99 18.71
N HIS A 297 -23.72 17.03 19.15
CA HIS A 297 -22.62 16.81 20.09
C HIS A 297 -23.15 16.05 21.30
N THR A 298 -22.51 14.93 21.66
CA THR A 298 -22.84 14.18 22.88
C THR A 298 -22.94 15.14 24.07
N ILE A 299 -23.78 14.80 25.06
CA ILE A 299 -23.95 15.61 26.29
C ILE A 299 -22.58 15.94 26.94
N LYS A 300 -21.59 15.03 26.82
CA LYS A 300 -20.21 15.21 27.28
C LYS A 300 -19.42 16.21 26.45
N ALA A 301 -19.55 16.22 25.13
CA ALA A 301 -18.90 17.17 24.22
C ALA A 301 -19.44 18.59 24.39
N ARG A 302 -20.77 18.73 24.53
CA ARG A 302 -21.43 20.01 24.90
C ARG A 302 -20.91 20.55 26.23
N SER A 303 -20.69 19.68 27.23
CA SER A 303 -20.11 20.06 28.53
C SER A 303 -18.64 20.52 28.42
N LYS A 304 -17.82 19.84 27.60
CA LYS A 304 -16.40 20.24 27.36
C LYS A 304 -16.27 21.53 26.55
N ARG A 305 -17.11 21.75 25.52
CA ARG A 305 -17.14 23.02 24.76
C ARG A 305 -17.61 24.18 25.63
N ARG A 306 -18.66 24.00 26.45
CA ARG A 306 -19.10 25.01 27.43
C ARG A 306 -18.02 25.38 28.46
N ARG A 307 -17.19 24.42 28.90
CA ARG A 307 -16.04 24.72 29.79
C ARG A 307 -14.87 25.42 29.10
N ARG A 308 -14.71 25.27 27.79
CA ARG A 308 -13.65 25.94 27.00
C ARG A 308 -14.06 27.33 26.51
N GLN A 309 -15.36 27.59 26.37
CA GLN A 309 -15.94 28.88 25.97
C GLN A 309 -16.50 29.68 27.16
N GLY A 310 -16.56 29.11 28.35
CA GLY A 310 -17.03 29.76 29.57
C GLY A 310 -15.92 30.50 30.31
N VAL A 311 -15.78 31.78 29.98
CA VAL A 311 -15.91 32.86 30.99
C VAL A 311 -17.40 33.00 31.30
#